data_AF-R2R8E9-F1
#
_entry.id   AF-R2R8E9-F1
#
_cell.length_a   1.000
_cell.length_b   1.000
_cell.length_c   1.000
_cell.angle_alpha   90.00
_cell.angle_beta   90.00
_cell.angle_gamma   90.00
#
_symmetry.space_group_name_H-M   'P 1'
#
loop_
_entity.id
_entity.type
_entity.pdbx_description
1 polymer ?
#
loop_
_entity_poly.entity_id
_entity_poly.type
_entity_poly.pdbx_seq_one_letter_code
_entity_poly.pdbx_strand_id
1 'polypeptide(L)' 'MELGNAIQERASILVLIIIFLIASVALIVVSFKVKTTSRLGSLFMGIFGVIGILASLYGLLFTIFLGFNF' A
#
# COMPACT_ATOMS: atom_id res chain seq x y z
N MET A 1 18.77 -21.17 5.78
CA MET A 1 17.76 -20.73 6.76
C MET A 1 16.40 -21.09 6.20
N GLU A 2 15.58 -21.80 6.98
CA GLU A 2 14.29 -22.32 6.52
C GLU A 2 13.38 -21.17 6.06
N LEU A 3 12.70 -21.36 4.93
CA LEU A 3 11.81 -20.37 4.29
C LEU A 3 10.82 -19.72 5.29
N GLY A 4 10.40 -20.49 6.31
CA GLY A 4 9.51 -20.03 7.38
C GLY A 4 10.11 -18.95 8.28
N ASN A 5 11.42 -19.01 8.60
CA ASN A 5 12.07 -18.00 9.43
C ASN A 5 12.21 -16.67 8.68
N ALA A 6 12.51 -16.72 7.37
CA ALA A 6 12.60 -15.52 6.54
C ALA A 6 11.25 -14.79 6.38
N ILE A 7 10.13 -15.53 6.37
CA ILE A 7 8.77 -14.97 6.37
C ILE A 7 8.44 -14.36 7.73
N GLN A 8 8.80 -15.04 8.83
CA GLN A 8 8.53 -14.58 10.18
C GLN A 8 9.28 -13.29 10.52
N GLU A 9 10.52 -13.15 10.05
CA GLU A 9 11.35 -11.95 10.25
C GLU A 9 10.80 -10.73 9.47
N ARG A 10 10.11 -10.98 8.34
CA ARG A 10 9.54 -9.95 7.46
C ARG A 10 8.06 -9.69 7.69
N ALA A 11 7.41 -10.45 8.57
CA ALA A 11 5.99 -10.36 8.87
C ALA A 11 5.57 -8.94 9.27
N SER A 12 6.39 -8.25 10.06
CA SER A 12 6.14 -6.87 10.49
C SER A 12 6.07 -5.89 9.32
N ILE A 13 6.96 -6.03 8.34
CA ILE A 13 7.00 -5.17 7.14
C ILE A 13 5.81 -5.49 6.23
N LEU A 14 5.49 -6.77 6.04
CA LEU A 14 4.33 -7.20 5.25
C LEU A 14 3.02 -6.67 5.84
N VAL A 15 2.85 -6.74 7.16
CA VAL A 15 1.67 -6.19 7.85
C VAL A 15 1.56 -4.68 7.63
N LEU A 16 2.66 -3.94 7.75
CA LEU A 16 2.67 -2.50 7.53
C LEU A 16 2.29 -2.13 6.10
N ILE A 17 2.79 -2.87 5.10
CA ILE A 17 2.42 -2.67 3.69
C ILE A 17 0.94 -2.95 3.46
N ILE A 18 0.38 -4.00 4.07
CA ILE A 18 -1.05 -4.32 3.96
C ILE A 18 -1.92 -3.22 4.57
N ILE A 19 -1.56 -2.70 5.76
CA ILE A 19 -2.29 -1.59 6.38
C ILE A 19 -2.25 -0.35 5.47
N PHE A 20 -1.09 -0.05 4.89
CA PHE A 20 -0.93 1.09 3.98
C PHE A 20 -1.74 0.93 2.69
N LEU A 21 -1.84 -0.29 2.17
CA LEU A 21 -2.68 -0.62 1.02
C LEU A 21 -4.16 -0.38 1.34
N ILE A 22 -4.64 -0.87 2.50
CA ILE A 22 -6.02 -0.66 2.95
C ILE A 22 -6.33 0.84 3.08
N ALA A 23 -5.42 1.61 3.69
CA ALA A 23 -5.57 3.06 3.82
C ALA A 23 -5.64 3.76 2.46
N SER A 24 -4.83 3.32 1.48
CA SER A 24 -4.83 3.85 0.12
C SER A 24 -6.14 3.59 -0.61
N VAL A 25 -6.71 2.38 -0.47
CA VAL A 25 -8.03 2.05 -1.01
C VAL A 25 -9.12 2.88 -0.35
N ALA A 26 -9.09 3.03 0.98
CA ALA A 26 -10.04 3.88 1.70
C ALA A 26 -9.98 5.34 1.23
N LEU A 27 -8.78 5.88 0.97
CA LEU A 27 -8.57 7.20 0.40
C LEU A 27 -9.26 7.38 -0.96
N ILE A 28 -9.19 6.37 -1.83
CA ILE A 28 -9.89 6.38 -3.12
C ILE A 28 -11.41 6.36 -2.92
N VAL A 29 -11.92 5.52 -2.02
CA VAL A 29 -13.36 5.46 -1.71
C VAL A 29 -13.86 6.80 -1.17
N VAL A 30 -13.13 7.40 -0.23
CA VAL A 30 -13.44 8.71 0.33
C VAL A 30 -13.36 9.80 -0.74
N SER A 31 -12.45 9.69 -1.71
CA SER A 31 -12.35 10.65 -2.82
C SER A 31 -13.66 10.77 -3.60
N PHE A 32 -14.37 9.66 -3.84
CA PHE A 32 -15.67 9.68 -4.52
C PHE A 32 -16.74 10.41 -3.72
N LYS A 33 -16.70 10.28 -2.39
CA LYS A 33 -17.59 11.02 -1.48
C LYS A 33 -17.22 12.51 -1.43
N VAL A 34 -15.94 12.86 -1.46
CA VAL A 34 -15.48 14.26 -1.46
C VAL A 34 -15.76 14.95 -2.79
N LYS A 35 -15.86 14.21 -3.90
CA LYS A 35 -16.15 14.76 -5.24
C LYS A 35 -17.45 15.57 -5.29
N THR A 36 -18.44 15.24 -4.46
CA THR A 36 -19.70 16.00 -4.38
C THR A 36 -19.53 17.36 -3.73
N THR A 37 -18.47 17.56 -2.92
CA THR A 37 -18.20 18.80 -2.18
C THR A 37 -17.07 19.61 -2.82
N SER A 38 -15.98 18.95 -3.25
CA SER A 38 -14.82 19.59 -3.86
C SER A 38 -14.20 18.71 -4.94
N ARG A 39 -14.26 19.19 -6.19
CA ARG A 39 -13.69 18.48 -7.35
C ARG A 39 -12.18 18.35 -7.24
N LEU A 40 -11.48 19.41 -6.83
CA LEU A 40 -10.03 19.41 -6.62
C LEU A 40 -9.63 18.50 -5.46
N GLY A 41 -10.33 18.56 -4.32
CA GLY A 41 -10.07 17.70 -3.17
C GLY A 41 -10.18 16.20 -3.51
N SER A 42 -11.21 15.83 -4.28
CA SER A 42 -11.35 14.45 -4.75
C SER A 42 -10.23 14.01 -5.68
N LEU A 43 -9.76 14.90 -6.56
CA LEU A 43 -8.68 14.60 -7.49
C LEU A 43 -7.37 14.32 -6.74
N PHE A 44 -7.01 15.17 -5.78
CA PHE A 44 -5.82 14.95 -4.96
C PHE A 44 -5.92 13.66 -4.15
N MET A 45 -7.04 13.42 -3.45
CA MET A 45 -7.22 12.19 -2.68
C MET A 45 -7.16 10.94 -3.55
N GLY A 46 -7.75 10.97 -4.75
CA GLY A 46 -7.68 9.88 -5.72
C GLY A 46 -6.25 9.62 -6.19
N ILE A 47 -5.51 10.67 -6.56
CA ILE A 47 -4.10 10.57 -6.99
C ILE A 47 -3.23 10.00 -5.86
N PHE A 48 -3.36 10.51 -4.64
CA PHE A 48 -2.63 9.98 -3.48
C PHE A 48 -2.96 8.52 -3.20
N GLY A 49 -4.23 8.13 -3.31
CA GLY A 49 -4.64 6.74 -3.17
C GLY A 49 -4.02 5.83 -4.24
N VAL A 50 -4.00 6.25 -5.51
CA VAL A 50 -3.36 5.48 -6.60
C VAL A 50 -1.85 5.35 -6.39
N ILE A 51 -1.18 6.45 -6.02
CA ILE A 51 0.26 6.42 -5.71
C ILE A 51 0.54 5.49 -4.52
N GLY A 52 -0.29 5.53 -3.48
CA GLY A 52 -0.18 4.66 -2.31
C GLY A 52 -0.34 3.17 -2.64
N ILE A 53 -1.27 2.82 -3.55
CA ILE A 53 -1.40 1.45 -4.06
C ILE A 53 -0.14 1.04 -4.83
N LEU A 54 0.35 1.88 -5.75
CA LEU A 54 1.56 1.57 -6.52
C LEU A 54 2.79 1.38 -5.61
N ALA A 55 2.96 2.23 -4.61
CA ALA A 55 4.04 2.12 -3.62
C ALA A 55 3.92 0.83 -2.78
N SER A 56 2.69 0.46 -2.39
CA SER A 56 2.43 -0.77 -1.63
C SER A 56 2.71 -2.03 -2.47
N LEU A 57 2.31 -2.03 -3.74
CA LEU A 57 2.62 -3.12 -4.67
C LEU A 57 4.12 -3.24 -4.91
N TYR A 58 4.82 -2.11 -5.08
CA TYR A 58 6.28 -2.11 -5.19
C TYR A 58 6.94 -2.66 -3.91
N GLY A 59 6.47 -2.25 -2.73
CA GLY A 59 6.96 -2.75 -1.44
C GLY A 59 6.75 -4.25 -1.25
N LEU A 60 5.60 -4.78 -1.68
CA LEU A 60 5.31 -6.22 -1.68
C LEU A 60 6.29 -6.97 -2.59
N LEU A 61 6.44 -6.52 -3.83
CA LEU A 61 7.36 -7.13 -4.79
C LEU A 61 8.81 -7.07 -4.30
N PHE A 62 9.24 -5.94 -3.73
CA PHE A 62 10.56 -5.79 -3.15
C PHE A 62 10.78 -6.78 -2.00
N THR A 63 9.83 -6.88 -1.07
CA THR A 63 9.93 -7.75 0.10
C THR A 63 9.95 -9.23 -0.29
N ILE A 64 9.20 -9.62 -1.33
CA ILE A 64 9.12 -11.00 -1.82
C ILE A 64 10.31 -11.38 -2.70
N PHE A 65 10.73 -10.52 -3.64
CA PHE A 65 11.75 -10.88 -4.65
C PHE A 65 13.16 -10.43 -4.27
N LEU A 66 13.32 -9.18 -3.83
CA LEU A 66 14.63 -8.60 -3.49
C LEU A 66 15.02 -8.89 -2.04
N GLY A 67 14.02 -9.13 -1.20
CA GLY A 67 14.23 -9.59 0.16
C GLY A 67 14.95 -10.94 0.26
N PHE A 68 14.71 -11.87 -0.66
CA PHE A 68 15.36 -13.20 -0.64
C PHE A 68 16.87 -13.18 -0.89
N ASN A 69 17.41 -12.09 -1.46
CA ASN A 69 18.81 -11.99 -1.87
C ASN A 69 19.66 -11.04 -0.99
N PHE A 70 19.08 -10.46 0.07
CA PHE A 70 19.79 -9.66 1.07
C PHE A 70 19.73 -10.32 2.44
#